data_AF-A0A1I2AYV2-F1
#
_entry.id   AF-A0A1I2AYV2-F1
#
_cell.length_a   1.000
_cell.length_b   1.000
_cell.length_c   1.000
_cell.angle_alpha   90.00
_cell.angle_beta   90.00
_cell.angle_gamma   90.00
#
_symmetry.space_group_name_H-M   'P 1'
#
loop_
_entity.id
_entity.type
_entity.pdbx_description
1 polymer ?
#
loop_
_entity_poly.entity_id
_entity_poly.type
_entity_poly.pdbx_seq_one_letter_code
_entity_poly.pdbx_strand_id
1 'polypeptide(L)' 'MQKVKMNVQTMYHGDLLRAGKVYEVDESTAEKWVVSKLAEKVEET' A
#
# COMPACT_ATOMS: atom_id res chain seq x y z
N MET A 1 -4.85 -6.76 8.94
CA MET A 1 -4.98 -5.64 7.97
C MET A 1 -3.87 -4.65 8.29
N GLN A 2 -3.18 -4.11 7.28
CA GLN A 2 -1.97 -3.32 7.44
C GLN A 2 -2.09 -2.01 6.65
N LYS A 3 -1.72 -0.89 7.28
CA LYS A 3 -1.61 0.41 6.61
C LYS A 3 -0.30 0.48 5.80
N VAL A 4 -0.42 0.82 4.53
CA VAL A 4 0.71 1.03 3.62
C VAL A 4 0.57 2.36 2.89
N LYS A 5 1.68 3.06 2.71
CA LYS A 5 1.77 4.28 1.92
C LYS A 5 2.18 3.91 0.50
N MET A 6 1.35 4.20 -0.48
CA MET A 6 1.65 3.86 -1.87
C MET A 6 2.79 4.73 -2.41
N ASN A 7 3.77 4.13 -3.08
CA ASN A 7 4.83 4.85 -3.77
C ASN A 7 4.43 5.22 -5.19
N VAL A 8 3.56 4.42 -5.79
CA VAL A 8 3.08 4.58 -7.17
C VAL A 8 1.56 4.70 -7.21
N GLN A 9 1.04 5.32 -8.26
CA GLN A 9 -0.39 5.30 -8.54
C GLN A 9 -0.73 3.98 -9.25
N THR A 10 -1.67 3.22 -8.70
CA THR A 10 -2.12 1.96 -9.29
C THR A 10 -3.61 1.76 -9.08
N MET A 11 -4.23 0.93 -9.90
CA MET A 11 -5.61 0.50 -9.71
C MET A 11 -5.61 -0.83 -8.95
N TYR A 12 -6.39 -0.91 -7.88
CA TYR A 12 -6.51 -2.10 -7.04
C TYR A 12 -7.98 -2.35 -6.73
N HIS A 13 -8.51 -3.52 -7.08
CA HIS A 13 -9.93 -3.87 -6.91
C HIS A 13 -10.95 -2.86 -7.46
N GLY A 14 -10.57 -2.09 -8.49
CA GLY A 14 -11.41 -1.02 -9.06
C GLY A 14 -11.23 0.35 -8.41
N ASP A 15 -10.48 0.44 -7.31
CA ASP A 15 -10.12 1.69 -6.67
C ASP A 15 -8.79 2.22 -7.20
N LEU A 16 -8.74 3.54 -7.43
CA LEU A 16 -7.51 4.22 -7.80
C LEU A 16 -6.72 4.59 -6.54
N LEU A 17 -5.69 3.82 -6.26
CA LEU A 17 -4.75 4.10 -5.18
C LEU A 17 -3.74 5.14 -5.66
N ARG A 18 -3.76 6.33 -5.05
CA ARG A 18 -2.86 7.42 -5.42
C ARG A 18 -1.52 7.29 -4.73
N ALA A 19 -0.45 7.59 -5.46
CA ALA A 19 0.89 7.70 -4.88
C ALA A 19 0.91 8.72 -3.73
N GLY A 20 1.66 8.40 -2.67
CA GLY A 20 1.82 9.19 -1.46
C GLY A 20 0.66 9.09 -0.46
N LYS A 21 -0.45 8.43 -0.80
CA LYS A 21 -1.58 8.21 0.12
C LYS A 21 -1.42 6.90 0.87
N VAL A 22 -1.97 6.89 2.09
CA VAL A 22 -2.00 5.71 2.95
C VAL A 22 -3.32 4.99 2.76
N TYR A 23 -3.24 3.68 2.56
CA TYR A 23 -4.38 2.80 2.41
C TYR A 23 -4.21 1.60 3.34
N GLU A 24 -5.34 1.03 3.76
CA GLU A 24 -5.37 -0.20 4.56
C GLU A 24 -5.68 -1.37 3.63
N VAL A 25 -4.78 -2.35 3.61
CA VAL A 25 -4.89 -3.55 2.77
C VAL A 25 -4.58 -4.79 3.60
N ASP A 26 -4.85 -5.98 3.08
CA ASP A 26 -4.43 -7.22 3.73
C ASP A 26 -2.91 -7.29 3.91
N GLU A 27 -2.47 -7.90 5.01
CA GLU A 27 -1.04 -8.05 5.33
C GLU A 27 -0.27 -8.77 4.23
N SER A 28 -0.88 -9.80 3.62
CA SER A 28 -0.27 -10.54 2.50
C SER A 28 -0.08 -9.68 1.24
N THR A 29 -0.96 -8.71 1.01
CA THR A 29 -0.85 -7.75 -0.10
C THR A 29 0.16 -6.66 0.24
N ALA A 30 0.09 -6.13 1.46
CA ALA A 30 1.03 -5.14 1.98
C ALA A 30 2.48 -5.64 1.88
N GLU A 31 2.75 -6.86 2.32
CA GLU A 31 4.08 -7.47 2.28
C GLU A 31 4.60 -7.56 0.84
N LYS A 32 3.79 -8.06 -0.10
CA LYS A 32 4.14 -8.12 -1.53
C LYS A 32 4.47 -6.73 -2.09
N TRP A 33 3.69 -5.72 -1.73
CA TRP A 33 3.90 -4.35 -2.20
C TRP A 33 5.15 -3.73 -1.62
N VAL A 34 5.45 -3.97 -0.34
CA VAL A 34 6.67 -3.50 0.31
C VAL A 34 7.90 -4.16 -0.30
N VAL A 35 7.89 -5.49 -0.48
CA VAL A 35 8.99 -6.22 -1.15
C VAL A 35 9.20 -5.75 -2.59
N SER A 36 8.11 -5.47 -3.30
CA SER A 36 8.14 -4.96 -4.69
C SER A 36 8.39 -3.46 -4.80
N LYS A 37 8.60 -2.76 -3.67
CA LYS A 37 8.77 -1.29 -3.58
C LYS A 37 7.58 -0.47 -4.11
N LEU A 38 6.41 -1.08 -4.25
CA LEU A 38 5.16 -0.43 -4.66
C LEU A 38 4.56 0.43 -3.53
N ALA A 39 4.80 0.05 -2.27
CA ALA A 39 4.31 0.76 -1.10
C ALA A 39 5.33 0.65 0.04
N GLU A 40 5.19 1.52 1.05
CA GLU A 40 5.96 1.51 2.29
C GLU A 40 5.05 1.14 3.46
N LYS A 41 5.57 0.36 4.42
CA LYS A 41 4.82 0.04 5.64
C LYS A 41 4.71 1.32 6.49
N VAL A 42 3.49 1.65 6.93
CA VAL A 42 3.26 2.75 7.87
C VAL A 42 3.13 2.13 9.26
N GLU A 43 4.14 2.34 10.11
CA GLU A 43 4.05 2.03 11.53
C GLU A 43 3.55 3.27 12.26
N GLU A 44 2.40 3.17 12.92
CA GLU A 44 1.91 4.21 13.82
C GLU A 44 2.87 4.27 15.02
N THR A 45 3.76 5.26 15.00
CA THR A 45 4.61 5.64 16.14
C THR A 45 3.80 6.40 17.17
#